data_AF-A0A3D4XA16-F1
#
_entry.id   AF-A0A3D4XA16-F1
#
_cell.length_a   1.000
_cell.length_b   1.000
_cell.length_c   1.000
_cell.angle_alpha   90.00
_cell.angle_beta   90.00
_cell.angle_gamma   90.00
#
_symmetry.space_group_name_H-M   'P 1'
#
loop_
_entity.id
_entity.type
_entity.pdbx_description
1 polymer ?
#
loop_
_entity_poly.entity_id
_entity_poly.type
_entity_poly.pdbx_seq_one_letter_code
_entity_poly.pdbx_strand_id
1 'polypeptide(L)'
;MPVHRKKPETEDAYRQPDGEQDMNGQGSISAAEAGRDDQTAREEFLDRYLNAKDVWAEQKKRKNRTGIRRLLAGLVNEIRTEAETPIEPYEGEAETGEAAGKDRRLSKRTVASLVVLCLLVPLTIAFGVTFLNDRKYVFISVVLLFYAMLPFFMIFEGRKPQARELIVIAVLGAITVAGRAAFFMLPHFKPIAAMVIISAVTFGPESGFLVGCLSIVVSNFFFGQGSWTPWQMFSYGLIGFVAGVLFRKGLLPRTRPALCVYGFLSVIFLFGGIMNPASLIMYTSHITWKGILAMYISGIPVDLVHATSTVLFLWFGARPMIEKLERIKKKYGLIGH
;
A
#
# COMPACT_ATOMS: atom_id res chain seq x y z
N MET A 1 71.39 -6.38 36.48
CA MET A 1 71.19 -5.63 37.73
C MET A 1 69.72 -5.77 38.14
N PRO A 2 69.42 -6.04 39.42
CA PRO A 2 68.10 -6.43 39.92
C PRO A 2 67.15 -5.21 39.98
N VAL A 3 65.83 -5.37 40.08
CA VAL A 3 65.02 -5.36 41.33
C VAL A 3 63.67 -6.03 40.98
N HIS A 4 63.39 -7.26 41.43
CA HIS A 4 62.68 -7.65 42.67
C HIS A 4 61.14 -7.42 42.62
N ARG A 5 60.35 -8.49 42.45
CA ARG A 5 59.82 -9.48 43.44
C ARG A 5 58.45 -9.04 43.96
N LYS A 6 57.36 -9.67 43.50
CA LYS A 6 56.64 -10.84 44.08
C LYS A 6 55.82 -10.51 45.35
N LYS A 7 54.47 -10.59 45.18
CA LYS A 7 53.43 -11.36 45.94
C LYS A 7 53.72 -11.71 47.42
N PRO A 8 52.72 -11.82 48.32
CA PRO A 8 51.55 -12.70 48.11
C PRO A 8 50.20 -12.32 48.78
N GLU A 9 49.18 -13.10 48.41
CA GLU A 9 47.89 -13.30 49.08
C GLU A 9 48.07 -13.83 50.52
N THR A 10 47.11 -13.54 51.42
CA THR A 10 46.41 -14.56 52.25
C THR A 10 45.31 -13.93 53.11
N GLU A 11 44.15 -14.58 53.06
CA GLU A 11 42.97 -14.41 53.93
C GLU A 11 43.24 -14.89 55.37
N ASP A 12 42.49 -14.28 56.28
CA ASP A 12 41.84 -14.82 57.48
C ASP A 12 42.59 -15.71 58.48
N ALA A 13 42.73 -15.17 59.70
CA ALA A 13 42.62 -15.96 60.93
C ALA A 13 42.16 -15.09 62.13
N TYR A 14 40.86 -15.17 62.40
CA TYR A 14 40.15 -15.07 63.69
C TYR A 14 40.96 -14.79 64.98
N ARG A 15 40.61 -13.70 65.69
CA ARG A 15 40.42 -13.67 67.16
C ARG A 15 39.85 -12.32 67.64
N GLN A 16 38.63 -12.34 68.19
CA GLN A 16 38.20 -11.40 69.23
C GLN A 16 38.45 -12.05 70.60
N PRO A 17 38.84 -11.27 71.61
CA PRO A 17 37.98 -11.09 72.79
C PRO A 17 37.95 -9.61 73.25
N ASP A 18 36.79 -9.08 73.60
CA ASP A 18 36.24 -8.90 74.97
C ASP A 18 36.50 -7.49 75.50
N GLY A 19 35.43 -6.79 75.90
CA GLY A 19 35.53 -5.45 76.48
C GLY A 19 34.28 -4.61 76.36
N GLU A 20 33.18 -5.12 76.91
CA GLU A 20 31.99 -4.39 77.39
C GLU A 20 32.46 -3.13 78.15
N GLN A 21 32.02 -1.91 77.80
CA GLN A 21 30.83 -1.30 78.37
C GLN A 21 30.53 0.05 77.69
N ASP A 22 29.25 0.21 77.38
CA ASP A 22 28.40 1.39 77.55
C ASP A 22 28.85 2.74 77.00
N MET A 23 28.05 3.28 76.08
CA MET A 23 27.33 4.55 76.30
C MET A 23 26.38 4.84 75.12
N ASN A 24 25.09 4.79 75.44
CA ASN A 24 23.99 5.32 74.64
C ASN A 24 24.32 6.73 74.11
N GLY A 25 24.23 6.94 72.78
CA GLY A 25 24.27 8.29 72.21
C GLY A 25 24.74 8.43 70.76
N GLN A 26 25.42 7.43 70.19
CA GLN A 26 26.05 7.55 68.85
C GLN A 26 25.49 6.59 67.78
N GLY A 27 24.62 5.64 68.14
CA GLY A 27 24.06 4.66 67.20
C GLY A 27 22.91 5.15 66.31
N SER A 28 22.26 6.26 66.62
CA SER A 28 21.11 6.78 65.85
C SER A 28 21.50 7.74 64.72
N ILE A 29 22.70 8.31 64.75
CA ILE A 29 23.19 9.23 63.71
C ILE A 29 23.79 8.44 62.54
N SER A 30 24.49 7.35 62.81
CA SER A 30 25.18 6.55 61.78
C SER A 30 24.24 5.81 60.82
N ALA A 31 23.10 5.28 61.29
CA ALA A 31 22.12 4.63 60.41
C ALA A 31 21.28 5.63 59.59
N ALA A 32 21.05 6.84 60.12
CA ALA A 32 20.33 7.90 59.43
C ALA A 32 21.18 8.60 58.36
N GLU A 33 22.50 8.68 58.57
CA GLU A 33 23.46 9.21 57.59
C GLU A 33 23.76 8.19 56.47
N ALA A 34 23.93 6.90 56.79
CA ALA A 34 24.13 5.85 55.79
C ALA A 34 22.90 5.65 54.88
N GLY A 35 21.68 5.81 55.42
CA GLY A 35 20.44 5.75 54.62
C GLY A 35 20.19 6.99 53.76
N ARG A 36 20.71 8.18 54.16
CA ARG A 36 20.66 9.40 53.34
C ARG A 36 21.64 9.35 52.18
N ASP A 37 22.83 8.80 52.39
CA ASP A 37 23.86 8.74 51.34
C ASP A 37 23.45 7.79 50.21
N ASP A 38 22.83 6.65 50.53
CA ASP A 38 22.28 5.71 49.54
C ASP A 38 21.05 6.28 48.79
N GLN A 39 20.15 6.98 49.48
CA GLN A 39 19.01 7.65 48.83
C GLN A 39 19.46 8.77 47.90
N THR A 40 20.43 9.59 48.34
CA THR A 40 20.97 10.69 47.54
C THR A 40 21.71 10.17 46.31
N ALA A 41 22.54 9.13 46.47
CA ALA A 41 23.22 8.47 45.36
C ALA A 41 22.23 7.86 44.34
N ARG A 42 21.11 7.33 44.82
CA ARG A 42 20.07 6.75 43.96
C ARG A 42 19.27 7.81 43.22
N GLU A 43 18.98 8.95 43.85
CA GLU A 43 18.33 10.09 43.20
C GLU A 43 19.25 10.75 42.17
N GLU A 44 20.54 10.94 42.47
CA GLU A 44 21.54 11.42 41.50
C GLU A 44 21.69 10.46 40.31
N PHE A 45 21.69 9.15 40.56
CA PHE A 45 21.73 8.15 39.50
C PHE A 45 20.47 8.20 38.63
N LEU A 46 19.29 8.32 39.22
CA LEU A 46 18.02 8.40 38.50
C LEU A 46 17.92 9.69 37.68
N ASP A 47 18.34 10.83 38.22
CA ASP A 47 18.35 12.11 37.49
C ASP A 47 19.32 12.05 36.30
N ARG A 48 20.50 11.47 36.50
CA ARG A 48 21.48 11.24 35.43
C ARG A 48 20.97 10.29 34.35
N TYR A 49 20.22 9.25 34.73
CA TYR A 49 19.64 8.28 33.80
C TYR A 49 18.46 8.85 33.01
N LEU A 50 17.57 9.61 33.67
CA LEU A 50 16.44 10.28 33.03
C LEU A 50 16.91 11.36 32.06
N ASN A 51 17.85 12.21 32.48
CA ASN A 51 18.46 13.22 31.62
C ASN A 51 19.16 12.58 30.40
N ALA A 52 19.91 11.48 30.60
CA ALA A 52 20.52 10.76 29.49
C ALA A 52 19.48 10.18 28.51
N LYS A 53 18.34 9.66 29.01
CA LYS A 53 17.24 9.17 28.17
C LYS A 53 16.60 10.28 27.36
N ASP A 54 16.34 11.43 27.97
CA ASP A 54 15.72 12.58 27.32
C ASP A 54 16.65 13.16 26.24
N VAL A 55 17.93 13.29 26.55
CA VAL A 55 18.97 13.68 25.58
C VAL A 55 19.01 12.69 24.42
N TRP A 56 18.96 11.38 24.69
CA TRP A 56 18.98 10.36 23.64
C TRP A 56 17.72 10.40 22.76
N ALA A 57 16.55 10.58 23.37
CA ALA A 57 15.27 10.72 22.66
C ALA A 57 15.26 11.98 21.78
N GLU A 58 15.79 13.09 22.29
CA GLU A 58 15.85 14.36 21.58
C GLU A 58 16.88 14.34 20.45
N GLN A 59 18.03 13.70 20.64
CA GLN A 59 19.00 13.43 19.57
C GLN A 59 18.42 12.56 18.47
N LYS A 60 17.67 11.50 18.82
CA LYS A 60 17.00 10.63 17.84
C LYS A 60 15.94 11.40 17.05
N LYS A 61 15.14 12.23 17.73
CA LYS A 61 14.11 13.10 17.12
C LYS A 61 14.72 14.15 16.19
N ARG A 62 15.85 14.77 16.59
CA ARG A 62 16.63 15.71 15.76
C ARG A 62 17.21 15.00 14.53
N LYS A 63 17.87 13.85 14.69
CA LYS A 63 18.46 13.08 13.57
C LYS A 63 17.40 12.67 12.55
N ASN A 64 16.22 12.25 13.01
CA ASN A 64 15.11 11.86 12.15
C ASN A 64 14.50 13.07 11.42
N ARG A 65 14.32 14.23 12.09
CA ARG A 65 13.89 15.48 11.45
C ARG A 65 14.86 15.94 10.37
N THR A 66 16.16 15.88 10.64
CA THR A 66 17.18 16.30 9.67
C THR A 66 17.24 15.35 8.47
N GLY A 67 17.11 14.04 8.71
CA GLY A 67 17.02 13.04 7.63
C GLY A 67 15.79 13.20 6.75
N ILE A 68 14.61 13.36 7.36
CA ILE A 68 13.34 13.60 6.65
C ILE A 68 13.39 14.93 5.89
N ARG A 69 13.94 16.00 6.49
CA ARG A 69 14.11 17.29 5.80
C ARG A 69 15.05 17.20 4.61
N ARG A 70 16.15 16.44 4.68
CA ARG A 70 17.03 16.22 3.53
C ARG A 70 16.37 15.39 2.44
N LEU A 71 15.62 14.35 2.81
CA LEU A 71 14.84 13.54 1.87
C LEU A 71 13.78 14.39 1.18
N LEU A 72 13.02 15.20 1.93
CA LEU A 72 12.03 16.11 1.39
C LEU A 72 12.66 17.21 0.54
N ALA A 73 13.79 17.80 0.96
CA ALA A 73 14.50 18.81 0.19
C ALA A 73 15.10 18.22 -1.11
N GLY A 74 15.62 16.99 -1.06
CA GLY A 74 16.08 16.27 -2.24
C GLY A 74 14.94 15.97 -3.20
N LEU A 75 13.80 15.51 -2.68
CA LEU A 75 12.61 15.23 -3.47
C LEU A 75 12.00 16.51 -4.07
N VAL A 76 11.96 17.60 -3.32
CA VAL A 76 11.51 18.93 -3.79
C VAL A 76 12.46 19.49 -4.84
N ASN A 77 13.78 19.36 -4.65
CA ASN A 77 14.76 19.78 -5.64
C ASN A 77 14.68 18.91 -6.91
N GLU A 78 14.51 17.59 -6.80
CA GLU A 78 14.36 16.71 -7.97
C GLU A 78 13.08 17.07 -8.75
N ILE A 79 11.95 17.31 -8.05
CA ILE A 79 10.69 17.81 -8.66
C ILE A 79 10.89 19.17 -9.33
N ARG A 80 11.61 20.10 -8.69
CA ARG A 80 11.87 21.44 -9.23
C ARG A 80 12.77 21.39 -10.46
N THR A 81 13.81 20.56 -10.42
CA THR A 81 14.73 20.37 -11.55
C THR A 81 13.98 19.75 -12.73
N GLU A 82 13.06 18.81 -12.47
CA GLU A 82 12.17 18.25 -13.50
C GLU A 82 11.14 19.26 -14.07
N ALA A 83 10.80 20.31 -13.33
CA ALA A 83 9.88 21.36 -13.78
C ALA A 83 10.59 22.41 -14.66
N GLU A 84 11.90 22.60 -14.48
CA GLU A 84 12.70 23.60 -15.19
C GLU A 84 13.38 23.05 -16.47
N THR A 85 13.42 21.73 -16.69
CA THR A 85 13.95 21.15 -17.94
C THR A 85 13.04 21.46 -19.15
N PRO A 86 13.55 22.09 -20.23
CA PRO A 86 12.79 22.36 -21.44
C PRO A 86 12.19 21.09 -22.05
N ILE A 87 10.92 21.19 -22.45
CA ILE A 87 10.18 20.10 -23.08
C ILE A 87 10.63 20.01 -24.54
N GLU A 88 11.57 19.11 -24.85
CA GLU A 88 11.76 18.74 -26.26
C GLU A 88 10.51 18.02 -26.77
N PRO A 89 9.97 18.40 -27.95
CA PRO A 89 8.83 17.74 -28.53
C PRO A 89 9.14 16.25 -28.74
N TYR A 90 8.45 15.38 -28.02
CA TYR A 90 8.43 13.96 -28.33
C TYR A 90 7.67 13.78 -29.65
N GLU A 91 8.42 13.60 -30.74
CA GLU A 91 7.94 12.99 -31.97
C GLU A 91 7.75 11.49 -31.68
N GLY A 92 6.60 11.18 -31.09
CA GLY A 92 6.19 9.80 -30.91
C GLY A 92 5.82 9.21 -32.26
N GLU A 93 6.77 8.55 -32.91
CA GLU A 93 6.41 7.42 -33.77
C GLU A 93 5.48 6.52 -32.96
N ALA A 94 4.37 6.13 -33.56
CA ALA A 94 3.45 5.21 -32.94
C ALA A 94 4.20 3.90 -32.70
N GLU A 95 4.80 3.73 -31.51
CA GLU A 95 5.23 2.44 -31.01
C GLU A 95 3.95 1.63 -30.75
N THR A 96 3.37 1.12 -31.84
CA THR A 96 2.52 -0.06 -31.82
C THR A 96 3.24 -1.10 -31.00
N GLY A 97 2.58 -1.63 -29.97
CA GLY A 97 3.14 -2.60 -29.04
C GLY A 97 3.56 -3.88 -29.77
N GLU A 98 4.72 -3.85 -30.40
CA GLU A 98 5.34 -4.98 -31.06
C GLU A 98 6.38 -5.56 -30.11
N ALA A 99 5.89 -6.26 -29.08
CA ALA A 99 6.72 -7.18 -28.32
C ALA A 99 5.88 -8.28 -27.65
N ALA A 100 6.13 -9.49 -28.13
CA ALA A 100 5.93 -10.77 -27.44
C ALA A 100 4.50 -11.34 -27.39
N GLY A 101 3.95 -11.64 -28.58
CA GLY A 101 3.19 -12.87 -28.76
C GLY A 101 4.11 -14.08 -28.57
N LYS A 102 4.27 -14.54 -27.33
CA LYS A 102 4.85 -15.86 -27.05
C LYS A 102 3.85 -16.62 -26.19
N ASP A 103 3.36 -17.74 -26.70
CA ASP A 103 2.43 -18.65 -26.03
C ASP A 103 2.82 -18.87 -24.58
N ARG A 104 2.14 -18.15 -23.68
CA ARG A 104 2.31 -18.31 -22.23
C ARG A 104 1.33 -19.37 -21.77
N ARG A 105 1.77 -20.63 -21.77
CA ARG A 105 1.16 -21.67 -20.95
C ARG A 105 0.98 -21.11 -19.53
N LEU A 106 -0.23 -21.20 -18.99
CA LEU A 106 -0.52 -20.75 -17.63
C LEU A 106 0.44 -21.45 -16.66
N SER A 107 1.03 -20.69 -15.75
CA SER A 107 1.91 -21.27 -14.72
C SER A 107 1.14 -22.36 -13.98
N LYS A 108 1.80 -23.48 -13.65
CA LYS A 108 1.19 -24.59 -12.88
C LYS A 108 0.49 -24.08 -11.61
N ARG A 109 1.00 -22.98 -11.03
CA ARG A 109 0.43 -22.28 -9.88
C ARG A 109 -0.89 -21.57 -10.21
N THR A 110 -0.98 -20.90 -11.35
CA THR A 110 -2.22 -20.27 -11.85
C THR A 110 -3.30 -21.30 -12.16
N VAL A 111 -2.91 -22.43 -12.77
CA VAL A 111 -3.83 -23.55 -12.99
C VAL A 111 -4.30 -24.13 -11.64
N ALA A 112 -3.38 -24.30 -10.68
CA ALA A 112 -3.76 -24.71 -9.32
C ALA A 112 -4.68 -23.69 -8.64
N SER A 113 -4.47 -22.38 -8.82
CA SER A 113 -5.39 -21.33 -8.35
C SER A 113 -6.79 -21.53 -8.88
N LEU A 114 -6.90 -21.75 -10.19
CA LEU A 114 -8.17 -21.87 -10.87
C LEU A 114 -8.89 -23.15 -10.46
N VAL A 115 -8.16 -24.26 -10.27
CA VAL A 115 -8.71 -25.52 -9.75
C VAL A 115 -9.17 -25.37 -8.29
N VAL A 116 -8.35 -24.75 -7.44
CA VAL A 116 -8.71 -24.49 -6.03
C VAL A 116 -9.91 -23.55 -5.95
N LEU A 117 -10.00 -22.55 -6.81
CA LEU A 117 -11.14 -21.65 -6.91
C LEU A 117 -12.39 -22.40 -7.40
N CYS A 118 -12.24 -23.27 -8.39
CA CYS A 118 -13.33 -24.11 -8.88
C CYS A 118 -13.88 -25.07 -7.82
N LEU A 119 -13.10 -25.43 -6.80
CA LEU A 119 -13.52 -26.22 -5.65
C LEU A 119 -14.04 -25.35 -4.48
N LEU A 120 -13.37 -24.23 -4.17
CA LEU A 120 -13.73 -23.35 -3.06
C LEU A 120 -15.02 -22.58 -3.31
N VAL A 121 -15.29 -22.19 -4.55
CA VAL A 121 -16.54 -21.49 -4.94
C VAL A 121 -17.78 -22.34 -4.64
N PRO A 122 -17.92 -23.58 -5.13
CA PRO A 122 -19.08 -24.41 -4.80
C PRO A 122 -19.12 -24.78 -3.32
N LEU A 123 -17.96 -24.97 -2.66
CA LEU A 123 -17.90 -25.24 -1.22
C LEU A 123 -18.43 -24.07 -0.39
N THR A 124 -18.05 -22.84 -0.73
CA THR A 124 -18.51 -21.63 -0.01
C THR A 124 -19.97 -21.31 -0.30
N ILE A 125 -20.45 -21.59 -1.52
CA ILE A 125 -21.88 -21.51 -1.84
C ILE A 125 -22.66 -22.56 -1.04
N ALA A 126 -22.20 -23.82 -1.04
CA ALA A 126 -22.84 -24.91 -0.29
C ALA A 126 -22.88 -24.61 1.22
N PHE A 127 -21.76 -24.19 1.80
CA PHE A 127 -21.69 -23.75 3.20
C PHE A 127 -22.62 -22.58 3.50
N GLY A 128 -22.69 -21.63 2.57
CA GLY A 128 -23.61 -20.50 2.62
C GLY A 128 -25.08 -20.91 2.70
N VAL A 129 -25.49 -21.85 1.85
CA VAL A 129 -26.85 -22.37 1.79
C VAL A 129 -27.17 -23.24 3.03
N THR A 130 -26.25 -24.09 3.48
CA THR A 130 -26.52 -25.05 4.58
C THR A 130 -26.42 -24.44 5.97
N PHE A 131 -25.50 -23.49 6.21
CA PHE A 131 -25.24 -22.94 7.55
C PHE A 131 -25.74 -21.51 7.75
N LEU A 132 -25.94 -20.71 6.69
CA LEU A 132 -26.21 -19.27 6.81
C LEU A 132 -27.64 -18.84 6.42
N ASN A 133 -28.55 -19.78 6.15
CA ASN A 133 -30.01 -19.55 6.01
C ASN A 133 -30.37 -18.41 5.04
N ASP A 134 -29.75 -18.35 3.86
CA ASP A 134 -29.94 -17.38 2.76
C ASP A 134 -29.78 -15.87 3.09
N ARG A 135 -29.78 -15.48 4.37
CA ARG A 135 -29.75 -14.08 4.80
C ARG A 135 -28.37 -13.44 4.74
N LYS A 136 -27.30 -14.20 4.44
CA LYS A 136 -25.92 -13.69 4.36
C LYS A 136 -25.30 -13.83 2.96
N TYR A 137 -26.10 -13.69 1.91
CA TYR A 137 -25.63 -13.67 0.52
C TYR A 137 -24.54 -12.60 0.28
N VAL A 138 -24.61 -11.45 0.95
CA VAL A 138 -23.57 -10.40 0.89
C VAL A 138 -22.22 -10.93 1.34
N PHE A 139 -22.16 -11.66 2.45
CA PHE A 139 -20.92 -12.24 2.96
C PHE A 139 -20.32 -13.24 1.97
N ILE A 140 -21.15 -14.14 1.44
CA ILE A 140 -20.73 -15.13 0.44
C ILE A 140 -20.20 -14.43 -0.81
N SER A 141 -20.92 -13.43 -1.31
CA SER A 141 -20.50 -12.68 -2.51
C SER A 141 -19.16 -11.96 -2.35
N VAL A 142 -18.90 -11.40 -1.16
CA VAL A 142 -17.60 -10.77 -0.84
C VAL A 142 -16.48 -11.82 -0.81
N VAL A 143 -16.72 -12.98 -0.19
CA VAL A 143 -15.74 -14.08 -0.15
C VAL A 143 -15.43 -14.59 -1.56
N LEU A 144 -16.46 -14.79 -2.39
CA LEU A 144 -16.30 -15.18 -3.79
C LEU A 144 -15.50 -14.15 -4.59
N LEU A 145 -15.67 -12.86 -4.29
CA LEU A 145 -14.93 -11.81 -4.96
C LEU A 145 -13.45 -11.80 -4.54
N PHE A 146 -13.15 -12.03 -3.25
CA PHE A 146 -11.76 -12.24 -2.82
C PHE A 146 -11.13 -13.43 -3.55
N TYR A 147 -11.88 -14.52 -3.73
CA TYR A 147 -11.41 -15.64 -4.53
C TYR A 147 -11.14 -15.23 -5.98
N ALA A 148 -12.06 -14.49 -6.63
CA ALA A 148 -11.86 -14.01 -7.99
C ALA A 148 -10.59 -13.15 -8.17
N MET A 149 -10.12 -12.50 -7.11
CA MET A 149 -8.88 -11.73 -7.11
C MET A 149 -7.62 -12.59 -6.93
N LEU A 150 -7.71 -13.77 -6.29
CA LEU A 150 -6.55 -14.63 -6.00
C LEU A 150 -5.75 -15.05 -7.24
N PRO A 151 -6.35 -15.48 -8.37
CA PRO A 151 -5.59 -15.81 -9.57
C PRO A 151 -4.76 -14.63 -10.07
N PHE A 152 -5.26 -13.39 -9.97
CA PHE A 152 -4.53 -12.19 -10.41
C PHE A 152 -3.30 -11.93 -9.53
N PHE A 153 -3.43 -12.07 -8.21
CA PHE A 153 -2.29 -11.97 -7.30
C PHE A 153 -1.27 -13.09 -7.53
N MET A 154 -1.71 -14.31 -7.82
CA MET A 154 -0.80 -15.43 -8.12
C MET A 154 -0.08 -15.30 -9.46
N ILE A 155 -0.75 -14.78 -10.49
CA ILE A 155 -0.11 -14.44 -11.77
C ILE A 155 1.00 -13.41 -11.54
N PHE A 156 0.75 -12.42 -10.68
CA PHE A 156 1.74 -11.42 -10.33
C PHE A 156 2.93 -12.02 -9.55
N GLU A 157 2.67 -12.80 -8.50
CA GLU A 157 3.73 -13.44 -7.70
C GLU A 157 4.62 -14.37 -8.55
N GLY A 158 4.00 -15.06 -9.53
CA GLY A 158 4.70 -15.91 -10.48
C GLY A 158 5.73 -15.20 -11.37
N ARG A 159 5.60 -13.88 -11.57
CA ARG A 159 6.58 -13.08 -12.33
C ARG A 159 7.83 -12.73 -11.52
N LYS A 160 7.86 -13.03 -10.22
CA LYS A 160 8.93 -12.58 -9.29
C LYS A 160 9.20 -11.08 -9.44
N PRO A 161 8.19 -10.23 -9.19
CA PRO A 161 8.32 -8.79 -9.34
C PRO A 161 9.51 -8.31 -8.50
N GLN A 162 10.40 -7.57 -9.13
CA GLN A 162 11.58 -7.06 -8.43
C GLN A 162 11.14 -6.00 -7.42
N ALA A 163 11.90 -5.84 -6.33
CA ALA A 163 11.60 -4.85 -5.29
C ALA A 163 11.36 -3.44 -5.87
N ARG A 164 12.09 -3.09 -6.94
CA ARG A 164 11.91 -1.84 -7.70
C ARG A 164 10.53 -1.67 -8.34
N GLU A 165 9.94 -2.74 -8.87
CA GLU A 165 8.60 -2.69 -9.47
C GLU A 165 7.52 -2.50 -8.39
N LEU A 166 7.68 -3.19 -7.25
CA LEU A 166 6.79 -3.04 -6.10
C LEU A 166 6.80 -1.61 -5.55
N ILE A 167 7.97 -0.97 -5.49
CA ILE A 167 8.10 0.44 -5.08
C ILE A 167 7.30 1.34 -6.02
N VAL A 168 7.39 1.15 -7.35
CA VAL A 168 6.65 1.97 -8.31
C VAL A 168 5.14 1.77 -8.17
N ILE A 169 4.68 0.53 -8.01
CA ILE A 169 3.27 0.22 -7.77
C ILE A 169 2.78 0.93 -6.49
N ALA A 170 3.58 0.91 -5.42
CA ALA A 170 3.25 1.59 -4.17
C ALA A 170 3.17 3.12 -4.34
N VAL A 171 4.13 3.73 -5.05
CA VAL A 171 4.15 5.17 -5.33
C VAL A 171 2.96 5.58 -6.20
N LEU A 172 2.67 4.84 -7.28
CA LEU A 172 1.49 5.08 -8.11
C LEU A 172 0.20 4.92 -7.33
N GLY A 173 0.14 3.90 -6.45
CA GLY A 173 -0.96 3.69 -5.52
C GLY A 173 -1.17 4.91 -4.62
N ALA A 174 -0.10 5.43 -4.03
CA ALA A 174 -0.14 6.62 -3.17
C ALA A 174 -0.55 7.88 -3.91
N ILE A 175 -0.03 8.12 -5.12
CA ILE A 175 -0.44 9.25 -5.98
C ILE A 175 -1.92 9.16 -6.30
N THR A 176 -2.42 7.97 -6.60
CA THR A 176 -3.84 7.73 -6.91
C THR A 176 -4.73 7.99 -5.69
N VAL A 177 -4.30 7.56 -4.50
CA VAL A 177 -4.98 7.85 -3.23
C VAL A 177 -5.01 9.35 -2.96
N ALA A 178 -3.89 10.04 -3.14
CA ALA A 178 -3.79 11.48 -2.99
C ALA A 178 -4.68 12.22 -4.01
N GLY A 179 -4.71 11.77 -5.26
CA GLY A 179 -5.62 12.28 -6.29
C GLY A 179 -7.08 12.10 -5.89
N ARG A 180 -7.48 10.91 -5.44
CA ARG A 180 -8.83 10.68 -4.91
C ARG A 180 -9.16 11.62 -3.74
N ALA A 181 -8.19 11.84 -2.84
CA ALA A 181 -8.33 12.73 -1.69
C ALA A 181 -8.47 14.20 -2.09
N ALA A 182 -7.71 14.67 -3.08
CA ALA A 182 -7.79 16.05 -3.56
C ALA A 182 -9.18 16.41 -4.09
N PHE A 183 -9.89 15.44 -4.67
CA PHE A 183 -11.25 15.61 -5.19
C PHE A 183 -12.33 15.07 -4.23
N PHE A 184 -12.09 15.07 -2.92
CA PHE A 184 -13.07 14.56 -1.95
C PHE A 184 -14.40 15.31 -1.98
N MET A 185 -14.38 16.62 -2.26
CA MET A 185 -15.57 17.49 -2.30
C MET A 185 -16.44 17.26 -3.54
N LEU A 186 -15.89 16.67 -4.61
CA LEU A 186 -16.64 16.38 -5.84
C LEU A 186 -17.17 14.94 -5.80
N PRO A 187 -18.51 14.74 -5.78
CA PRO A 187 -19.09 13.41 -5.83
C PRO A 187 -18.68 12.69 -7.12
N HIS A 188 -18.18 11.45 -6.99
CA HIS A 188 -17.81 10.56 -8.11
C HIS A 188 -16.80 11.08 -9.15
N PHE A 189 -16.31 12.32 -9.02
CA PHE A 189 -15.27 12.90 -9.86
C PHE A 189 -13.89 12.60 -9.27
N LYS A 190 -13.30 11.46 -9.63
CA LYS A 190 -12.05 10.96 -9.01
C LYS A 190 -11.10 10.42 -10.08
N PRO A 191 -9.79 10.76 -10.03
CA PRO A 191 -8.80 10.33 -11.02
C PRO A 191 -8.36 8.86 -10.91
N ILE A 192 -9.11 8.00 -10.20
CA ILE A 192 -8.66 6.63 -9.88
C ILE A 192 -8.53 5.79 -11.15
N ALA A 193 -9.58 5.71 -11.96
CA ALA A 193 -9.55 4.92 -13.20
C ALA A 193 -8.47 5.43 -14.17
N ALA A 194 -8.32 6.75 -14.29
CA ALA A 194 -7.30 7.35 -15.15
C ALA A 194 -5.88 6.91 -14.74
N MET A 195 -5.56 7.01 -13.44
CA MET A 195 -4.26 6.58 -12.92
C MET A 195 -4.01 5.09 -13.09
N VAL A 196 -5.05 4.27 -12.86
CA VAL A 196 -4.99 2.83 -13.07
C VAL A 196 -4.70 2.48 -14.52
N ILE A 197 -5.37 3.15 -15.47
CA ILE A 197 -5.13 2.97 -16.91
C ILE A 197 -3.70 3.36 -17.29
N ILE A 198 -3.23 4.52 -16.83
CA ILE A 198 -1.85 4.99 -17.08
C ILE A 198 -0.83 3.97 -16.54
N SER A 199 -1.05 3.46 -15.34
CA SER A 199 -0.16 2.46 -14.75
C SER A 199 -0.16 1.15 -15.56
N ALA A 200 -1.32 0.73 -16.06
CA ALA A 200 -1.48 -0.48 -16.83
C ALA A 200 -0.79 -0.43 -18.19
N VAL A 201 -0.91 0.68 -18.92
CA VAL A 201 -0.28 0.83 -20.23
C VAL A 201 1.24 1.03 -20.15
N THR A 202 1.75 1.45 -18.99
CA THR A 202 3.18 1.71 -18.77
C THR A 202 3.93 0.49 -18.22
N PHE A 203 3.35 -0.18 -17.21
CA PHE A 203 3.98 -1.29 -16.48
C PHE A 203 3.35 -2.66 -16.79
N GLY A 204 2.12 -2.68 -17.30
CA GLY A 204 1.43 -3.88 -17.76
C GLY A 204 0.11 -4.16 -17.01
N PRO A 205 -0.68 -5.16 -17.51
CA PRO A 205 -1.93 -5.60 -16.90
C PRO A 205 -1.85 -5.89 -15.41
N GLU A 206 -0.80 -6.59 -14.98
CA GLU A 206 -0.68 -7.05 -13.59
C GLU A 206 -0.44 -5.86 -12.65
N SER A 207 0.46 -4.94 -13.04
CA SER A 207 0.73 -3.72 -12.29
C SER A 207 -0.50 -2.81 -12.24
N GLY A 208 -1.25 -2.68 -13.34
CA GLY A 208 -2.51 -1.94 -13.39
C GLY A 208 -3.58 -2.50 -12.44
N PHE A 209 -3.73 -3.83 -12.43
CA PHE A 209 -4.64 -4.51 -11.49
C PHE A 209 -4.29 -4.19 -10.04
N LEU A 210 -3.01 -4.27 -9.70
CA LEU A 210 -2.52 -4.03 -8.34
C LEU A 210 -2.67 -2.59 -7.91
N VAL A 211 -2.33 -1.62 -8.77
CA VAL A 211 -2.54 -0.21 -8.47
C VAL A 211 -4.01 0.05 -8.19
N GLY A 212 -4.93 -0.49 -9.01
CA GLY A 212 -6.37 -0.36 -8.78
C GLY A 212 -6.83 -0.93 -7.43
N CYS A 213 -6.42 -2.16 -7.11
CA CYS A 213 -6.77 -2.80 -5.84
C CYS A 213 -6.20 -2.03 -4.64
N LEU A 214 -4.88 -1.75 -4.68
CA LEU A 214 -4.17 -1.11 -3.59
C LEU A 214 -4.70 0.29 -3.33
N SER A 215 -4.93 1.08 -4.38
CA SER A 215 -5.46 2.44 -4.23
C SER A 215 -6.81 2.46 -3.55
N ILE A 216 -7.69 1.51 -3.84
CA ILE A 216 -9.00 1.42 -3.19
C ILE A 216 -8.88 1.00 -1.73
N VAL A 217 -8.13 -0.06 -1.42
CA VAL A 217 -7.93 -0.50 -0.03
C VAL A 217 -7.36 0.64 0.81
N VAL A 218 -6.30 1.27 0.31
CA VAL A 218 -5.60 2.34 1.04
C VAL A 218 -6.49 3.56 1.19
N SER A 219 -7.13 4.02 0.11
CA SER A 219 -7.98 5.21 0.21
C SER A 219 -9.23 4.98 1.06
N ASN A 220 -9.81 3.78 1.06
CA ASN A 220 -10.97 3.47 1.88
C ASN A 220 -10.66 3.43 3.39
N PHE A 221 -9.39 3.42 3.83
CA PHE A 221 -9.08 3.72 5.25
C PHE A 221 -9.43 5.16 5.64
N PHE A 222 -9.39 6.10 4.69
CA PHE A 222 -9.77 7.50 4.91
C PHE A 222 -11.26 7.74 4.63
N PHE A 223 -11.82 7.08 3.60
CA PHE A 223 -13.19 7.27 3.14
C PHE A 223 -14.21 6.30 3.74
N GLY A 224 -13.77 5.37 4.59
CA GLY A 224 -14.60 4.30 5.14
C GLY A 224 -14.51 3.00 4.34
N GLN A 225 -14.42 1.89 5.06
CA GLN A 225 -14.45 0.54 4.52
C GLN A 225 -15.87 -0.02 4.63
N GLY A 226 -16.28 -0.81 3.66
CA GLY A 226 -17.57 -1.50 3.72
C GLY A 226 -17.65 -2.68 2.76
N SER A 227 -18.84 -3.27 2.67
CA SER A 227 -19.11 -4.38 1.75
C SER A 227 -18.83 -4.04 0.29
N TRP A 228 -18.81 -2.76 -0.07
CA TRP A 228 -18.50 -2.26 -1.42
C TRP A 228 -17.01 -2.25 -1.75
N THR A 229 -16.11 -2.23 -0.76
CA THR A 229 -14.66 -2.13 -1.00
C THR A 229 -14.16 -3.24 -1.91
N PRO A 230 -14.46 -4.52 -1.68
CA PRO A 230 -14.00 -5.60 -2.56
C PRO A 230 -14.48 -5.40 -4.00
N TRP A 231 -15.74 -5.01 -4.21
CA TRP A 231 -16.31 -4.74 -5.54
C TRP A 231 -15.59 -3.61 -6.26
N GLN A 232 -15.25 -2.55 -5.53
CA GLN A 232 -14.46 -1.45 -6.07
C GLN A 232 -13.04 -1.89 -6.43
N MET A 233 -12.38 -2.64 -5.54
CA MET A 233 -11.03 -3.17 -5.79
C MET A 233 -11.00 -4.02 -7.07
N PHE A 234 -11.95 -4.94 -7.20
CA PHE A 234 -12.06 -5.80 -8.37
C PHE A 234 -12.39 -4.98 -9.63
N SER A 235 -13.33 -4.03 -9.56
CA SER A 235 -13.73 -3.22 -10.71
C SER A 235 -12.59 -2.35 -11.24
N TYR A 236 -11.91 -1.60 -10.37
CA TYR A 236 -10.75 -0.80 -10.79
C TYR A 236 -9.57 -1.69 -11.20
N GLY A 237 -9.33 -2.78 -10.47
CA GLY A 237 -8.30 -3.75 -10.85
C GLY A 237 -8.54 -4.32 -12.25
N LEU A 238 -9.78 -4.69 -12.56
CA LEU A 238 -10.18 -5.22 -13.86
C LEU A 238 -10.01 -4.18 -14.98
N ILE A 239 -10.38 -2.92 -14.72
CA ILE A 239 -10.13 -1.81 -15.66
C ILE A 239 -8.64 -1.70 -16.01
N GLY A 240 -7.75 -1.76 -15.00
CA GLY A 240 -6.31 -1.74 -15.23
C GLY A 240 -5.83 -2.97 -15.98
N PHE A 241 -6.28 -4.16 -15.59
CA PHE A 241 -5.89 -5.40 -16.23
C PHE A 241 -6.26 -5.41 -17.72
N VAL A 242 -7.52 -5.10 -18.04
CA VAL A 242 -8.01 -5.07 -19.43
C VAL A 242 -7.25 -4.01 -20.24
N ALA A 243 -6.96 -2.83 -19.67
CA ALA A 243 -6.19 -1.79 -20.35
C ALA A 243 -4.80 -2.29 -20.74
N GLY A 244 -4.11 -2.94 -19.80
CA GLY A 244 -2.78 -3.49 -20.05
C GLY A 244 -2.79 -4.65 -21.04
N VAL A 245 -3.83 -5.50 -21.04
CA VAL A 245 -3.97 -6.60 -22.01
C VAL A 245 -4.23 -6.04 -23.40
N LEU A 246 -5.12 -5.05 -23.51
CA LEU A 246 -5.47 -4.42 -24.78
C LEU A 246 -4.26 -3.67 -25.37
N PHE A 247 -3.46 -3.02 -24.52
CA PHE A 247 -2.19 -2.42 -24.89
C PHE A 247 -1.17 -3.46 -25.39
N ARG A 248 -0.98 -4.58 -24.67
CA ARG A 248 -0.06 -5.66 -25.09
C ARG A 248 -0.46 -6.32 -26.42
N LYS A 249 -1.75 -6.33 -26.74
CA LYS A 249 -2.27 -6.86 -28.02
C LYS A 249 -2.22 -5.84 -29.17
N GLY A 250 -1.73 -4.62 -28.93
CA GLY A 250 -1.70 -3.54 -29.91
C GLY A 250 -3.07 -2.92 -30.21
N LEU A 251 -4.12 -3.28 -29.46
CA LEU A 251 -5.49 -2.82 -29.67
C LEU A 251 -5.78 -1.49 -28.97
N LEU A 252 -4.95 -1.09 -28.01
CA LEU A 252 -5.05 0.19 -27.30
C LEU A 252 -3.77 1.00 -27.49
N PRO A 253 -3.70 1.93 -28.45
CA PRO A 253 -2.53 2.80 -28.60
C PRO A 253 -2.44 3.79 -27.44
N ARG A 254 -1.23 4.28 -27.13
CA ARG A 254 -0.97 5.29 -26.08
C ARG A 254 -1.42 6.72 -26.46
N THR A 255 -2.24 6.85 -27.49
CA THR A 255 -2.74 8.16 -27.92
C THR A 255 -3.81 8.66 -26.95
N ARG A 256 -3.86 9.98 -26.73
CA ARG A 256 -4.86 10.61 -25.85
C ARG A 256 -6.30 10.17 -26.18
N PRO A 257 -6.74 10.18 -27.45
CA PRO A 257 -8.12 9.80 -27.79
C PRO A 257 -8.43 8.34 -27.47
N ALA A 258 -7.51 7.42 -27.77
CA ALA A 258 -7.73 6.00 -27.52
C ALA A 258 -7.83 5.68 -26.01
N LEU A 259 -6.95 6.28 -25.20
CA LEU A 259 -7.03 6.15 -23.74
C LEU A 259 -8.32 6.75 -23.19
N CYS A 260 -8.78 7.90 -23.72
CA CYS A 260 -10.03 8.51 -23.30
C CYS A 260 -11.25 7.65 -23.65
N VAL A 261 -11.32 7.13 -24.88
CA VAL A 261 -12.41 6.22 -25.30
C VAL A 261 -12.41 4.97 -24.43
N TYR A 262 -11.24 4.36 -24.21
CA TYR A 262 -11.13 3.23 -23.30
C TYR A 262 -11.57 3.58 -21.87
N GLY A 263 -11.12 4.71 -21.33
CA GLY A 263 -11.48 5.17 -19.99
C GLY A 263 -12.97 5.39 -19.83
N PHE A 264 -13.61 6.02 -20.81
CA PHE A 264 -15.05 6.24 -20.82
C PHE A 264 -15.83 4.91 -20.83
N LEU A 265 -15.52 4.05 -21.80
CA LEU A 265 -16.21 2.76 -21.96
C LEU A 265 -15.97 1.83 -20.77
N SER A 266 -14.74 1.75 -20.28
CA SER A 266 -14.38 0.88 -19.15
C SER A 266 -15.05 1.31 -17.85
N VAL A 267 -15.21 2.62 -17.59
CA VAL A 267 -15.96 3.08 -16.41
C VAL A 267 -17.44 2.74 -16.53
N ILE A 268 -18.07 2.91 -17.69
CA ILE A 268 -19.50 2.57 -17.85
C ILE A 268 -19.73 1.06 -17.79
N PHE A 269 -18.99 0.29 -18.59
CA PHE A 269 -19.25 -1.13 -18.79
C PHE A 269 -18.58 -2.05 -17.78
N LEU A 270 -17.39 -1.69 -17.27
CA LEU A 270 -16.72 -2.52 -16.26
C LEU A 270 -17.05 -2.03 -14.85
N PHE A 271 -16.83 -0.74 -14.56
CA PHE A 271 -17.13 -0.22 -13.23
C PHE A 271 -18.65 -0.15 -12.97
N GLY A 272 -19.42 0.58 -13.77
CA GLY A 272 -20.88 0.63 -13.65
C GLY A 272 -21.52 -0.74 -13.84
N GLY A 273 -21.01 -1.51 -14.80
CA GLY A 273 -21.34 -2.92 -15.03
C GLY A 273 -21.34 -3.78 -13.77
N ILE A 274 -20.32 -3.65 -12.93
CA ILE A 274 -20.17 -4.45 -11.71
C ILE A 274 -20.81 -3.75 -10.51
N MET A 275 -20.61 -2.45 -10.36
CA MET A 275 -20.99 -1.69 -9.16
C MET A 275 -22.50 -1.44 -9.05
N ASN A 276 -23.22 -1.29 -10.16
CA ASN A 276 -24.67 -1.09 -10.14
C ASN A 276 -25.42 -2.33 -9.62
N PRO A 277 -25.20 -3.55 -10.15
CA PRO A 277 -25.81 -4.75 -9.58
C PRO A 277 -25.26 -5.08 -8.19
N ALA A 278 -23.96 -4.85 -7.93
CA ALA A 278 -23.39 -5.03 -6.60
C ALA A 278 -24.10 -4.17 -5.55
N SER A 279 -24.49 -2.95 -5.91
CA SER A 279 -25.25 -2.06 -5.01
C SER A 279 -26.59 -2.70 -4.61
N LEU A 280 -27.33 -3.30 -5.55
CA LEU A 280 -28.55 -4.05 -5.20
C LEU A 280 -28.26 -5.21 -4.26
N ILE A 281 -27.23 -6.01 -4.58
CA ILE A 281 -26.84 -7.19 -3.81
C ILE A 281 -26.47 -6.80 -2.38
N MET A 282 -25.83 -5.66 -2.18
CA MET A 282 -25.40 -5.19 -0.86
C MET A 282 -26.54 -4.63 -0.01
N TYR A 283 -27.56 -4.03 -0.63
CA TYR A 283 -28.67 -3.37 0.08
C TYR A 283 -29.94 -4.23 0.18
N THR A 284 -30.07 -5.33 -0.57
CA THR A 284 -31.30 -6.11 -0.63
C THR A 284 -31.01 -7.62 -0.76
N SER A 285 -31.74 -8.44 -0.01
CA SER A 285 -31.67 -9.91 -0.05
C SER A 285 -32.45 -10.53 -1.22
N HIS A 286 -33.37 -9.78 -1.82
CA HIS A 286 -34.20 -10.23 -2.95
C HIS A 286 -33.69 -9.65 -4.27
N ILE A 287 -32.87 -10.43 -4.97
CA ILE A 287 -32.36 -10.06 -6.28
C ILE A 287 -33.46 -10.30 -7.31
N THR A 288 -33.94 -9.23 -7.93
CA THR A 288 -34.91 -9.31 -9.04
C THR A 288 -34.32 -8.70 -10.30
N TRP A 289 -34.67 -9.25 -11.46
CA TRP A 289 -34.23 -8.71 -12.74
C TRP A 289 -34.63 -7.24 -12.92
N LYS A 290 -35.84 -6.89 -12.49
CA LYS A 290 -36.34 -5.51 -12.49
C LYS A 290 -35.50 -4.60 -11.58
N GLY A 291 -35.10 -5.10 -10.40
CA GLY A 291 -34.22 -4.37 -9.48
C GLY A 291 -32.83 -4.11 -10.08
N ILE A 292 -32.24 -5.10 -10.76
CA ILE A 292 -30.94 -4.94 -11.43
C ILE A 292 -31.05 -3.87 -12.51
N LEU A 293 -32.08 -3.94 -13.36
CA LEU A 293 -32.31 -2.96 -14.42
C LEU A 293 -32.54 -1.55 -13.84
N ALA A 294 -33.32 -1.44 -12.76
CA ALA A 294 -33.54 -0.17 -12.07
C ALA A 294 -32.22 0.43 -11.55
N MET A 295 -31.34 -0.39 -10.97
CA MET A 295 -30.03 0.07 -10.52
C MET A 295 -29.17 0.57 -11.67
N TYR A 296 -29.14 -0.13 -12.80
CA TYR A 296 -28.42 0.36 -13.99
C TYR A 296 -28.94 1.72 -14.44
N ILE A 297 -30.26 1.87 -14.61
CA ILE A 297 -30.87 3.13 -15.06
C ILE A 297 -30.55 4.26 -14.07
N SER A 298 -30.69 4.00 -12.77
CA SER A 298 -30.41 5.00 -11.72
C SER A 298 -28.92 5.34 -11.59
N GLY A 299 -28.02 4.41 -11.94
CA GLY A 299 -26.57 4.56 -11.88
C GLY A 299 -25.98 5.38 -13.03
N ILE A 300 -26.67 5.48 -14.17
CA ILE A 300 -26.17 6.17 -15.38
C ILE A 300 -25.62 7.57 -15.09
N PRO A 301 -26.32 8.47 -14.37
CA PRO A 301 -25.80 9.82 -14.12
C PRO A 301 -24.47 9.80 -13.34
N VAL A 302 -24.36 8.91 -12.35
CA VAL A 302 -23.17 8.74 -11.52
C VAL A 302 -22.02 8.16 -12.33
N ASP A 303 -22.30 7.14 -13.14
CA ASP A 303 -21.33 6.50 -14.03
C ASP A 303 -20.82 7.49 -15.10
N LEU A 304 -21.69 8.34 -15.63
CA LEU A 304 -21.32 9.39 -16.58
C LEU A 304 -20.42 10.45 -15.96
N VAL A 305 -20.68 10.88 -14.72
CA VAL A 305 -19.79 11.81 -14.00
C VAL A 305 -18.41 11.18 -13.81
N HIS A 306 -18.36 9.91 -13.40
CA HIS A 306 -17.11 9.18 -13.21
C HIS A 306 -16.35 8.95 -14.52
N ALA A 307 -17.07 8.59 -15.60
CA ALA A 307 -16.49 8.39 -16.92
C ALA A 307 -15.94 9.69 -17.49
N THR A 308 -16.68 10.79 -17.34
CA THR A 308 -16.25 12.14 -17.75
C THR A 308 -15.03 12.59 -16.98
N SER A 309 -15.01 12.38 -15.66
CA SER A 309 -13.85 12.66 -14.83
C SER A 309 -12.62 11.91 -15.33
N THR A 310 -12.77 10.61 -15.61
CA THR A 310 -11.71 9.76 -16.14
C THR A 310 -11.19 10.26 -17.48
N VAL A 311 -12.08 10.64 -18.41
CA VAL A 311 -11.71 11.23 -19.70
C VAL A 311 -10.91 12.51 -19.52
N LEU A 312 -11.35 13.42 -18.64
CA LEU A 312 -10.64 14.68 -18.41
C LEU A 312 -9.23 14.43 -17.87
N PHE A 313 -9.06 13.57 -16.88
CA PHE A 313 -7.74 13.24 -16.34
C PHE A 313 -6.84 12.54 -17.35
N LEU A 314 -7.39 11.67 -18.20
CA LEU A 314 -6.62 11.03 -19.26
C LEU A 314 -6.23 12.04 -20.36
N TRP A 315 -7.14 12.92 -20.75
CA TRP A 315 -6.90 13.90 -21.80
C TRP A 315 -5.74 14.85 -21.45
N PHE A 316 -5.77 15.41 -20.22
CA PHE A 316 -4.75 16.35 -19.76
C PHE A 316 -3.51 15.66 -19.17
N GLY A 317 -3.69 14.55 -18.46
CA GLY A 317 -2.65 13.93 -17.65
C GLY A 317 -1.95 12.73 -18.27
N ALA A 318 -2.59 11.98 -19.20
CA ALA A 318 -2.02 10.70 -19.64
C ALA A 318 -0.65 10.86 -20.30
N ARG A 319 -0.53 11.77 -21.27
CA ARG A 319 0.73 11.98 -22.00
C ARG A 319 1.91 12.37 -21.08
N PRO A 320 1.85 13.48 -20.30
CA PRO A 320 2.98 13.88 -19.46
C PRO A 320 3.30 12.83 -18.38
N MET A 321 2.29 12.11 -17.87
CA MET A 321 2.54 11.07 -16.88
C MET A 321 3.19 9.84 -17.48
N ILE A 322 2.71 9.36 -18.63
CA ILE A 322 3.32 8.20 -19.31
C ILE A 322 4.78 8.50 -19.64
N GLU A 323 5.08 9.66 -20.22
CA GLU A 323 6.45 10.07 -20.56
C GLU A 323 7.36 10.08 -19.32
N LYS A 324 6.91 10.64 -18.19
CA LYS A 324 7.67 10.63 -16.93
C LYS A 324 7.89 9.21 -16.39
N LEU A 325 6.84 8.38 -16.40
CA LEU A 325 6.91 7.02 -15.90
C LEU A 325 7.80 6.12 -16.77
N GLU A 326 7.83 6.35 -18.09
CA GLU A 326 8.76 5.67 -19.01
C GLU A 326 10.21 6.07 -18.76
N ARG A 327 10.48 7.35 -18.49
CA ARG A 327 11.83 7.81 -18.09
C ARG A 327 12.29 7.12 -16.81
N ILE A 328 11.41 7.02 -15.79
CA ILE A 328 11.69 6.28 -14.55
C ILE A 328 11.92 4.80 -14.87
N LYS A 329 11.07 4.20 -15.71
CA LYS A 329 11.21 2.79 -16.13
C LYS A 329 12.58 2.51 -16.75
N LYS A 330 13.08 3.42 -17.59
CA LYS A 330 14.41 3.34 -18.23
C LYS A 330 15.53 3.59 -17.21
N LYS A 331 15.47 4.66 -16.42
CA LYS A 331 16.49 5.06 -15.42
C LYS A 331 16.74 3.98 -14.37
N TYR A 332 15.68 3.33 -13.87
CA TYR A 332 15.79 2.31 -12.82
C TYR A 332 15.87 0.88 -13.37
N GLY A 333 16.05 0.71 -14.68
CA GLY A 333 16.21 -0.61 -15.31
C GLY A 333 15.01 -1.53 -15.07
N LEU A 334 13.78 -0.97 -15.03
CA LEU A 334 12.53 -1.75 -14.96
C LEU A 334 12.19 -2.43 -16.29
N ILE A 335 13.10 -2.36 -17.27
CA ILE A 335 13.10 -3.14 -18.50
C ILE A 335 13.66 -4.53 -18.15
N GLY A 336 12.77 -5.44 -17.78
CA GLY A 336 13.02 -6.88 -17.83
C GLY A 336 12.32 -7.44 -19.06
N HIS A 337 13.11 -8.09 -19.93
CA HIS A 337 12.74 -8.80 -21.17
C HIS A 337 11.35 -9.45 -21.21
#